data_AF-A0A375HS02-F1
#
_entry.id   AF-A0A375HS02-F1
#
_cell.length_a   1.000
_cell.length_b   1.000
_cell.length_c   1.000
_cell.angle_alpha   90.00
_cell.angle_beta   90.00
_cell.angle_gamma   90.00
#
_symmetry.space_group_name_H-M   'P 1'
#
loop_
_entity.id
_entity.type
_entity.pdbx_description
1 polymer ?
#
loop_
_entity_poly.entity_id
_entity_poly.type
_entity_poly.pdbx_seq_one_letter_code
_entity_poly.pdbx_strand_id
1 'polypeptide(L)'
;MTDPLSDLPQEWPEFLAPDAPVSASKAAPPLGEPLLDFSAMSGTTFEQFCWWLLRKDYRLAGCKRLGGEGKAQGGIDLFAFDAQGISRLSVFECKAWKTFDPTRLTKAIDAFLQGPWAASTRTFTMIVAQQDMGGGQLALRWKTEKERLKQAGIEGDLWTAHTLTQRVQNYPDILSKFFPWHSIELFANRWMERVSFYEVVSKAFFDPRESVARWARDLFAQIGTSSPEHRAALPGAQSDSVESDDDGYLASSLEIDGVCRQVNRHGNSWHFKGPWFSLSAVLPDRRFARASAAISFARPDLSGITLTVDHTWLLRKFLFGSNAPLTPTYRGFIAGVLPQNAQQYLVDLPNCRIFFQEEGAREISHVADLLTNVMRDALVELEKAWSAVDFPFVK
;
A
#
# COMPACT_ATOMS: atom_id res chain seq x y z
N MET A 1 -26.41 7.12 -26.68
CA MET A 1 -25.52 8.22 -26.24
C MET A 1 -24.11 7.70 -26.29
N THR A 2 -23.25 8.27 -27.14
CA THR A 2 -21.83 7.96 -27.23
C THR A 2 -21.13 8.34 -25.94
N ASP A 3 -20.18 7.52 -25.46
CA ASP A 3 -19.39 7.82 -24.25
C ASP A 3 -18.54 9.08 -24.54
N PRO A 4 -18.68 10.18 -23.79
CA PRO A 4 -17.93 11.43 -23.98
C PRO A 4 -16.41 11.25 -23.98
N LEU A 5 -15.92 10.12 -23.44
CA LEU A 5 -14.52 9.72 -23.50
C LEU A 5 -14.01 9.40 -24.92
N SER A 6 -14.89 9.02 -25.86
CA SER A 6 -14.50 8.61 -27.22
C SER A 6 -13.94 9.76 -28.05
N ASP A 7 -14.32 10.99 -27.74
CA ASP A 7 -14.02 12.16 -28.55
C ASP A 7 -12.79 12.93 -28.05
N LEU A 8 -12.24 12.54 -26.90
CA LEU A 8 -11.02 13.12 -26.34
C LEU A 8 -9.79 12.29 -26.73
N PRO A 9 -8.63 12.94 -26.96
CA PRO A 9 -7.41 12.24 -27.32
C PRO A 9 -6.94 11.33 -26.18
N GLN A 10 -6.98 10.01 -26.40
CA GLN A 10 -6.57 8.98 -25.44
C GLN A 10 -5.13 8.49 -25.70
N GLU A 11 -4.17 9.40 -25.90
CA GLU A 11 -2.79 9.04 -26.26
C GLU A 11 -1.83 9.20 -25.08
N TRP A 12 -1.76 8.17 -24.23
CA TRP A 12 -0.77 8.13 -23.16
C TRP A 12 0.64 8.01 -23.74
N PRO A 13 1.59 8.88 -23.33
CA PRO A 13 3.02 8.60 -23.53
C PRO A 13 3.38 7.21 -22.98
N GLU A 14 4.34 6.53 -23.62
CA GLU A 14 4.81 5.21 -23.15
C GLU A 14 5.23 5.21 -21.66
N PHE A 15 5.79 6.32 -21.17
CA PHE A 15 6.20 6.43 -19.78
C PHE A 15 5.02 6.51 -18.79
N LEU A 16 3.79 6.80 -19.23
CA LEU A 16 2.58 6.75 -18.40
C LEU A 16 1.85 5.41 -18.47
N ALA A 17 2.44 4.38 -19.10
CA ALA A 17 1.89 3.04 -19.07
C ALA A 17 1.88 2.45 -17.64
N PRO A 18 0.91 1.60 -17.27
CA PRO A 18 0.86 0.99 -15.93
C PRO A 18 2.13 0.22 -15.54
N ASP A 19 2.78 -0.40 -16.52
CA ASP A 19 4.00 -1.19 -16.42
C ASP A 19 5.28 -0.41 -16.73
N ALA A 20 5.18 0.88 -17.05
CA ALA A 20 6.35 1.72 -17.32
C ALA A 20 7.31 1.72 -16.11
N PRO A 21 8.63 1.61 -16.34
CA PRO A 21 9.61 1.65 -15.28
C PRO A 21 9.59 3.01 -14.59
N VAL A 22 9.64 3.00 -13.25
CA VAL A 22 9.69 4.20 -12.42
C VAL A 22 11.08 4.33 -11.82
N SER A 23 11.67 5.52 -11.96
CA SER A 23 12.89 5.89 -11.26
C SER A 23 12.56 6.29 -9.82
N ALA A 24 12.44 5.31 -8.94
CA ALA A 24 12.09 5.54 -7.53
C ALA A 24 13.09 6.45 -6.82
N SER A 25 12.61 7.20 -5.83
CA SER A 25 13.48 8.00 -4.96
C SER A 25 14.48 7.10 -4.24
N LYS A 26 15.76 7.48 -4.29
CA LYS A 26 16.85 6.79 -3.60
C LYS A 26 17.12 7.35 -2.20
N ALA A 27 16.46 8.44 -1.83
CA ALA A 27 16.64 9.09 -0.54
C ALA A 27 15.82 8.37 0.54
N ALA A 28 16.48 8.03 1.64
CA ALA A 28 15.83 7.64 2.89
C ALA A 28 15.77 8.89 3.79
N PRO A 29 14.57 9.40 4.13
CA PRO A 29 14.47 10.57 5.00
C PRO A 29 14.88 10.19 6.43
N PRO A 30 15.30 11.16 7.26
CA PRO A 30 15.38 11.01 8.71
C PRO A 30 14.09 10.42 9.31
N LEU A 31 14.23 9.67 10.39
CA LEU A 31 13.10 9.06 11.09
C LEU A 31 12.11 10.15 11.56
N GLY A 32 10.82 9.97 11.26
CA GLY A 32 9.76 10.89 11.69
C GLY A 32 9.50 12.08 10.78
N GLU A 33 10.18 12.21 9.63
CA GLU A 33 9.93 13.30 8.68
C GLU A 33 8.74 12.96 7.76
N PRO A 34 7.59 13.66 7.87
CA PRO A 34 6.36 13.28 7.19
C PRO A 34 6.23 13.87 5.79
N LEU A 35 7.15 14.70 5.34
CA LEU A 35 7.05 15.35 4.03
C LEU A 35 7.85 14.57 2.99
N LEU A 36 7.20 14.11 1.92
CA LEU A 36 7.89 13.44 0.82
C LEU A 36 8.65 14.48 -0.03
N ASP A 37 9.90 14.17 -0.37
CA ASP A 37 10.69 15.02 -1.26
C ASP A 37 10.45 14.69 -2.74
N PHE A 38 9.60 15.49 -3.39
CA PHE A 38 9.35 15.42 -4.83
C PHE A 38 10.38 16.18 -5.66
N SER A 39 11.19 17.05 -5.05
CA SER A 39 12.10 17.95 -5.77
C SER A 39 13.27 17.19 -6.41
N ALA A 40 13.59 16.01 -5.89
CA ALA A 40 14.59 15.11 -6.45
C ALA A 40 14.10 14.32 -7.67
N MET A 41 12.81 14.32 -7.97
CA MET A 41 12.25 13.58 -9.11
C MET A 41 12.57 14.29 -10.44
N SER A 42 12.79 13.48 -11.48
CA SER A 42 12.79 14.00 -12.86
C SER A 42 11.38 14.47 -13.24
N GLY A 43 11.26 15.37 -14.23
CA GLY A 43 9.96 15.80 -14.74
C GLY A 43 9.07 14.62 -15.14
N THR A 44 9.64 13.64 -15.85
CA THR A 44 8.95 12.41 -16.26
C THR A 44 8.48 11.58 -15.06
N THR A 45 9.34 11.37 -14.06
CA THR A 45 8.98 10.61 -12.85
C THR A 45 7.89 11.31 -12.04
N PHE A 46 7.95 12.64 -11.94
CA PHE A 46 6.94 13.42 -11.22
C PHE A 46 5.58 13.37 -11.92
N GLU A 47 5.56 13.44 -13.26
CA GLU A 47 4.35 13.27 -14.05
C GLU A 47 3.76 11.86 -13.90
N GLN A 48 4.60 10.82 -13.91
CA GLN A 48 4.19 9.44 -13.58
C GLN A 48 3.54 9.36 -12.19
N PHE A 49 4.15 10.00 -11.18
CA PHE A 49 3.59 10.03 -9.83
C PHE A 49 2.20 10.68 -9.81
N CYS A 50 2.07 11.85 -10.43
CA CYS A 50 0.80 12.57 -10.50
C CYS A 50 -0.27 11.76 -11.22
N TRP A 51 0.09 11.09 -12.33
CA TRP A 51 -0.80 10.19 -13.04
C TRP A 51 -1.29 9.02 -12.17
N TRP A 52 -0.37 8.36 -11.45
CA TRP A 52 -0.70 7.27 -10.52
C TRP A 52 -1.60 7.72 -9.37
N LEU A 53 -1.39 8.93 -8.86
CA LEU A 53 -2.21 9.50 -7.80
C LEU A 53 -3.61 9.88 -8.30
N LEU A 54 -3.67 10.63 -9.40
CA LEU A 54 -4.93 11.14 -9.93
C LEU A 54 -5.85 10.02 -10.45
N ARG A 55 -5.31 8.91 -10.98
CA ARG A 55 -6.15 7.76 -11.38
C ARG A 55 -6.84 7.03 -10.23
N LYS A 56 -6.44 7.29 -8.98
CA LYS A 56 -7.14 6.75 -7.78
C LYS A 56 -8.35 7.60 -7.43
N ASP A 57 -8.22 8.93 -7.57
CA ASP A 57 -9.24 9.91 -7.19
C ASP A 57 -10.21 10.23 -8.35
N TYR A 58 -9.78 10.06 -9.60
CA TYR A 58 -10.50 10.52 -10.79
C TYR A 58 -10.55 9.45 -11.89
N ARG A 59 -11.64 9.48 -12.67
CA ARG A 59 -11.69 8.81 -13.98
C ARG A 59 -10.94 9.66 -14.99
N LEU A 60 -9.64 9.42 -15.08
CA LEU A 60 -8.79 10.11 -16.05
C LEU A 60 -9.26 9.79 -17.47
N ALA A 61 -9.40 10.84 -18.26
CA ALA A 61 -9.64 10.78 -19.69
C ALA A 61 -8.36 11.32 -20.29
N GLY A 62 -7.61 10.54 -21.06
CA GLY A 62 -6.48 10.97 -21.90
C GLY A 62 -5.41 11.93 -21.34
N CYS A 63 -4.22 11.80 -21.90
CA CYS A 63 -3.37 12.96 -22.18
C CYS A 63 -3.16 12.93 -23.69
N LYS A 64 -2.96 14.08 -24.33
CA LYS A 64 -2.41 14.10 -25.68
C LYS A 64 -0.94 14.48 -25.57
N ARG A 65 -0.04 13.54 -25.83
CA ARG A 65 1.30 13.93 -26.27
C ARG A 65 1.17 14.46 -27.70
N LEU A 66 0.92 15.76 -27.86
CA LEU A 66 1.14 16.41 -29.15
C LEU A 66 2.65 16.39 -29.40
N GLY A 67 3.06 15.39 -30.17
CA GLY A 67 4.40 14.86 -30.22
C GLY A 67 5.51 15.82 -30.62
N GLY A 68 6.73 15.40 -30.30
CA GLY A 68 7.97 16.00 -30.78
C GLY A 68 8.22 17.42 -30.27
N GLU A 69 9.49 17.82 -30.36
CA GLU A 69 9.89 19.20 -30.13
C GLU A 69 9.01 20.14 -30.98
N GLY A 70 8.20 21.00 -30.33
CA GLY A 70 7.65 22.20 -30.96
C GLY A 70 6.12 22.40 -31.07
N LYS A 71 5.22 21.55 -30.54
CA LYS A 71 3.78 21.88 -30.51
C LYS A 71 3.24 22.16 -29.10
N ALA A 72 2.75 23.38 -28.90
CA ALA A 72 2.33 23.92 -27.61
C ALA A 72 1.12 23.15 -27.03
N GLN A 73 1.29 22.61 -25.82
CA GLN A 73 0.26 21.87 -25.07
C GLN A 73 -0.74 22.78 -24.33
N GLY A 74 -0.77 24.09 -24.62
CA GLY A 74 -1.68 25.04 -23.95
C GLY A 74 -1.56 25.06 -22.42
N GLY A 75 -0.43 24.60 -21.87
CA GLY A 75 -0.17 24.55 -20.42
C GLY A 75 -0.98 23.51 -19.65
N ILE A 76 -1.20 22.31 -20.23
CA ILE A 76 -1.89 21.19 -19.57
C ILE A 76 -1.15 19.88 -19.79
N ASP A 77 -0.99 19.10 -18.72
CA ASP A 77 -0.35 17.78 -18.73
C ASP A 77 -1.37 16.62 -18.62
N LEU A 78 -2.50 16.75 -17.89
CA LEU A 78 -3.52 15.69 -17.74
C LEU A 78 -4.94 16.27 -17.73
N PHE A 79 -5.94 15.49 -18.14
CA PHE A 79 -7.36 15.82 -17.93
C PHE A 79 -8.18 14.65 -17.38
N ALA A 80 -9.33 14.97 -16.80
CA ALA A 80 -10.27 14.01 -16.20
C ALA A 80 -11.69 14.54 -16.33
N PHE A 81 -12.67 13.64 -16.22
CA PHE A 81 -14.06 14.04 -16.02
C PHE A 81 -14.38 14.09 -14.53
N ASP A 82 -15.26 15.02 -14.18
CA ASP A 82 -15.86 15.07 -12.87
C ASP A 82 -16.74 13.82 -12.65
N ALA A 83 -16.63 13.21 -11.46
CA ALA A 83 -17.44 12.09 -11.05
C ALA A 83 -18.95 12.42 -11.03
N GLN A 84 -19.31 13.71 -10.90
CA GLN A 84 -20.70 14.17 -10.85
C GLN A 84 -21.25 14.73 -12.17
N GLY A 85 -20.45 14.82 -13.23
CA GLY A 85 -20.92 15.45 -14.46
C GLY A 85 -19.99 15.26 -15.65
N ILE A 86 -20.56 14.71 -16.72
CA ILE A 86 -19.90 14.42 -18.00
C ILE A 86 -19.49 15.70 -18.77
N SER A 87 -20.04 16.88 -18.46
CA SER A 87 -20.00 18.03 -19.37
C SER A 87 -18.80 18.97 -19.23
N ARG A 88 -18.02 18.91 -18.14
CA ARG A 88 -16.86 19.82 -17.94
C ARG A 88 -15.66 19.06 -17.36
N LEU A 89 -14.47 19.48 -17.77
CA LEU A 89 -13.20 18.81 -17.49
C LEU A 89 -12.56 19.28 -16.18
N SER A 90 -11.89 18.37 -15.51
CA SER A 90 -10.86 18.66 -14.52
C SER A 90 -9.51 18.57 -15.19
N VAL A 91 -8.72 19.63 -15.11
CA VAL A 91 -7.47 19.78 -15.85
C VAL A 91 -6.32 19.94 -14.87
N PHE A 92 -5.20 19.27 -15.14
CA PHE A 92 -4.02 19.27 -14.28
C PHE A 92 -2.76 19.65 -15.07
N GLU A 93 -1.98 20.55 -14.49
CA GLU A 93 -0.65 20.95 -14.98
C GLU A 93 0.38 20.50 -13.93
N CYS A 94 1.31 19.64 -14.32
CA CYS A 94 2.29 18.99 -13.44
C CYS A 94 3.70 19.55 -13.69
N LYS A 95 4.28 20.24 -12.71
CA LYS A 95 5.61 20.84 -12.84
C LYS A 95 6.56 20.42 -11.73
N ALA A 96 7.60 19.66 -12.11
CA ALA A 96 8.70 19.26 -11.22
C ALA A 96 9.70 20.40 -10.95
N TRP A 97 9.20 21.61 -10.67
CA TRP A 97 10.03 22.78 -10.41
C TRP A 97 10.47 22.81 -8.95
N LYS A 98 11.79 22.88 -8.73
CA LYS A 98 12.39 23.08 -7.40
C LYS A 98 12.13 24.48 -6.84
N THR A 99 12.02 25.46 -7.72
CA THR A 99 11.71 26.85 -7.39
C THR A 99 10.63 27.34 -8.34
N PHE A 100 9.43 27.50 -7.79
CA PHE A 100 8.26 28.03 -8.44
C PHE A 100 7.99 29.43 -7.89
N ASP A 101 7.95 30.41 -8.78
CA ASP A 101 7.87 31.82 -8.44
C ASP A 101 6.58 32.46 -9.00
N PRO A 102 6.21 33.67 -8.54
CA PRO A 102 5.00 34.36 -9.00
C PRO A 102 4.93 34.55 -10.52
N THR A 103 6.07 34.73 -11.18
CA THR A 103 6.14 34.97 -12.63
C THR A 103 5.79 33.70 -13.39
N ARG A 104 6.33 32.56 -12.97
CA ARG A 104 6.01 31.25 -13.55
C ARG A 104 4.54 30.89 -13.35
N LEU A 105 3.98 31.20 -12.18
CA LEU A 105 2.57 30.99 -11.90
C LEU A 105 1.67 31.75 -12.87
N THR A 106 1.90 33.07 -13.03
CA THR A 106 1.13 33.89 -13.98
C THR A 106 1.29 33.39 -15.40
N LYS A 107 2.51 33.06 -15.85
CA LYS A 107 2.76 32.51 -17.19
C LYS A 107 2.01 31.22 -17.46
N ALA A 108 1.96 30.30 -16.48
CA ALA A 108 1.26 29.04 -16.67
C ALA A 108 -0.26 29.23 -16.74
N ILE A 109 -0.81 30.14 -15.94
CA ILE A 109 -2.25 30.47 -15.98
C ILE A 109 -2.60 31.23 -17.25
N ASP A 110 -1.73 32.13 -17.73
CA ASP A 110 -1.90 32.80 -19.02
C ASP A 110 -1.94 31.77 -20.16
N ALA A 111 -1.00 30.83 -20.17
CA ALA A 111 -0.94 29.77 -21.17
C ALA A 111 -2.22 28.91 -21.16
N PHE A 112 -2.73 28.56 -19.98
CA PHE A 112 -3.97 27.82 -19.81
C PHE A 112 -5.20 28.60 -20.29
N LEU A 113 -5.38 29.85 -19.82
CA LEU A 113 -6.53 30.68 -20.16
C LEU A 113 -6.59 31.07 -21.64
N GLN A 114 -5.42 31.22 -22.28
CA GLN A 114 -5.32 31.44 -23.74
C GLN A 114 -5.40 30.13 -24.53
N GLY A 115 -5.31 28.99 -23.85
CA GLY A 115 -5.35 27.67 -24.45
C GLY A 115 -6.77 27.23 -24.84
N PRO A 116 -6.88 26.20 -25.71
CA PRO A 116 -8.17 25.75 -26.24
C PRO A 116 -9.08 25.10 -25.18
N TRP A 117 -8.53 24.74 -24.02
CA TRP A 117 -9.21 23.93 -23.01
C TRP A 117 -9.92 24.74 -21.93
N ALA A 118 -9.62 26.04 -21.79
CA ALA A 118 -10.17 26.88 -20.73
C ALA A 118 -11.72 26.88 -20.73
N ALA A 119 -12.35 27.00 -21.90
CA ALA A 119 -13.80 27.04 -22.04
C ALA A 119 -14.51 25.76 -21.57
N SER A 120 -13.86 24.60 -21.71
CA SER A 120 -14.41 23.29 -21.34
C SER A 120 -14.03 22.85 -19.91
N THR A 121 -13.23 23.65 -19.21
CA THR A 121 -12.70 23.31 -17.90
C THR A 121 -13.64 23.79 -16.78
N ARG A 122 -13.86 22.93 -15.78
CA ARG A 122 -14.49 23.29 -14.50
C ARG A 122 -13.43 23.61 -13.46
N THR A 123 -12.44 22.72 -13.30
CA THR A 123 -11.36 22.89 -12.31
C THR A 123 -10.00 22.88 -13.01
N PHE A 124 -9.15 23.85 -12.67
CA PHE A 124 -7.74 23.88 -13.07
C PHE A 124 -6.87 23.68 -11.84
N THR A 125 -6.06 22.62 -11.84
CA THR A 125 -5.17 22.27 -10.73
C THR A 125 -3.71 22.34 -11.18
N MET A 126 -2.97 23.29 -10.62
CA MET A 126 -1.53 23.36 -10.76
C MET A 126 -0.87 22.46 -9.70
N ILE A 127 -0.05 21.52 -10.12
CA ILE A 127 0.65 20.57 -9.25
C ILE A 127 2.15 20.84 -9.34
N VAL A 128 2.77 21.21 -8.21
CA VAL A 128 4.21 21.53 -8.15
C VAL A 128 4.95 20.67 -7.15
N ALA A 129 6.19 20.29 -7.50
CA ALA A 129 7.07 19.50 -6.63
C ALA A 129 7.65 20.30 -5.45
N GLN A 130 7.56 21.63 -5.47
CA GLN A 130 8.03 22.48 -4.39
C GLN A 130 7.32 22.16 -3.07
N GLN A 131 8.04 22.27 -1.95
CA GLN A 131 7.52 21.93 -0.62
C GLN A 131 6.30 22.78 -0.25
N ASP A 132 6.45 24.09 -0.24
CA ASP A 132 5.41 25.05 0.12
C ASP A 132 5.36 26.20 -0.91
N MET A 133 4.59 27.26 -0.64
CA MET A 133 4.54 28.43 -1.52
C MET A 133 5.74 29.39 -1.34
N GLY A 134 6.74 29.07 -0.51
CA GLY A 134 8.03 29.76 -0.46
C GLY A 134 8.03 31.24 -0.06
N GLY A 135 6.89 31.84 0.31
CA GLY A 135 6.80 33.22 0.77
C GLY A 135 5.46 33.92 0.47
N GLY A 136 5.24 35.07 1.11
CA GLY A 136 3.97 35.83 1.01
C GLY A 136 3.63 36.33 -0.40
N GLN A 137 4.64 36.56 -1.26
CA GLN A 137 4.40 37.06 -2.61
C GLN A 137 3.76 36.03 -3.54
N LEU A 138 4.16 34.75 -3.45
CA LEU A 138 3.55 33.69 -4.26
C LEU A 138 2.12 33.40 -3.80
N ALA A 139 1.89 33.38 -2.48
CA ALA A 139 0.54 33.22 -1.93
C ALA A 139 -0.38 34.39 -2.35
N LEU A 140 0.11 35.64 -2.30
CA LEU A 140 -0.65 36.79 -2.76
C LEU A 140 -0.92 36.73 -4.26
N ARG A 141 0.08 36.34 -5.06
CA ARG A 141 -0.12 36.14 -6.50
C ARG A 141 -1.15 35.05 -6.76
N TRP A 142 -1.06 33.91 -6.09
CA TRP A 142 -2.03 32.82 -6.22
C TRP A 142 -3.46 33.27 -5.91
N LYS A 143 -3.65 34.10 -4.88
CA LYS A 143 -4.98 34.68 -4.59
C LYS A 143 -5.52 35.49 -5.76
N THR A 144 -4.70 36.37 -6.35
CA THR A 144 -5.08 37.16 -7.54
C THR A 144 -5.40 36.26 -8.73
N GLU A 145 -4.58 35.25 -8.96
CA GLU A 145 -4.74 34.34 -10.08
C GLU A 145 -5.96 33.41 -9.93
N LYS A 146 -6.26 32.97 -8.70
CA LYS A 146 -7.46 32.18 -8.40
C LYS A 146 -8.74 32.97 -8.65
N GLU A 147 -8.75 34.28 -8.36
CA GLU A 147 -9.87 35.15 -8.72
C GLU A 147 -10.01 35.30 -10.25
N ARG A 148 -8.88 35.42 -10.96
CA ARG A 148 -8.87 35.49 -12.43
C ARG A 148 -9.43 34.21 -13.08
N LEU A 149 -9.08 33.03 -12.55
CA LEU A 149 -9.69 31.76 -12.96
C LEU A 149 -11.19 31.72 -12.66
N LYS A 150 -11.59 32.19 -11.48
CA LYS A 150 -13.00 32.24 -11.06
C LYS A 150 -13.84 33.14 -11.96
N GLN A 151 -13.30 34.29 -12.40
CA GLN A 151 -13.95 35.18 -13.37
C GLN A 151 -14.17 34.50 -14.74
N ALA A 152 -13.32 33.56 -15.11
CA ALA A 152 -13.50 32.71 -16.29
C ALA A 152 -14.45 31.51 -16.03
N GLY A 153 -15.06 31.42 -14.84
CA GLY A 153 -15.94 30.31 -14.46
C GLY A 153 -15.20 28.99 -14.17
N ILE A 154 -13.94 29.08 -13.73
CA ILE A 154 -13.04 27.96 -13.45
C ILE A 154 -12.60 28.00 -11.99
N GLU A 155 -12.71 26.87 -11.30
CA GLU A 155 -12.20 26.69 -9.94
C GLU A 155 -10.69 26.38 -9.97
N GLY A 156 -9.88 27.27 -9.40
CA GLY A 156 -8.42 27.12 -9.37
C GLY A 156 -7.90 26.48 -8.08
N ASP A 157 -7.05 25.46 -8.21
CA ASP A 157 -6.32 24.82 -7.11
C ASP A 157 -4.80 24.74 -7.37
N LEU A 158 -4.03 24.77 -6.28
CA LEU A 158 -2.57 24.67 -6.29
C LEU A 158 -2.14 23.61 -5.27
N TRP A 159 -1.51 22.56 -5.76
CA TRP A 159 -1.00 21.45 -4.94
C TRP A 159 0.52 21.54 -4.83
N THR A 160 1.02 21.49 -3.62
CA THR A 160 2.46 21.43 -3.32
C THR A 160 2.84 20.03 -2.83
N ALA A 161 4.12 19.79 -2.52
CA ALA A 161 4.55 18.53 -1.90
C ALA A 161 3.75 18.18 -0.64
N HIS A 162 3.33 19.17 0.16
CA HIS A 162 2.48 18.92 1.33
C HIS A 162 1.15 18.29 0.94
N THR A 163 0.47 18.86 -0.07
CA THR A 163 -0.80 18.32 -0.59
C THR A 163 -0.60 16.93 -1.17
N LEU A 164 0.47 16.72 -1.96
CA LEU A 164 0.77 15.44 -2.58
C LEU A 164 1.07 14.35 -1.53
N THR A 165 1.86 14.69 -0.51
CA THR A 165 2.16 13.82 0.64
C THR A 165 0.87 13.41 1.36
N GLN A 166 0.00 14.37 1.68
CA GLN A 166 -1.27 14.07 2.35
C GLN A 166 -2.18 13.18 1.52
N ARG A 167 -2.23 13.39 0.20
CA ARG A 167 -3.06 12.57 -0.70
C ARG A 167 -2.53 11.15 -0.83
N VAL A 168 -1.23 10.98 -1.04
CA VAL A 168 -0.61 9.66 -1.28
C VAL A 168 -0.59 8.77 -0.03
N GLN A 169 -0.77 9.33 1.17
CA GLN A 169 -0.96 8.56 2.41
C GLN A 169 -2.08 7.52 2.31
N ASN A 170 -3.11 7.78 1.49
CA ASN A 170 -4.20 6.84 1.30
C ASN A 170 -3.87 5.69 0.32
N TYR A 171 -2.69 5.73 -0.31
CA TYR A 171 -2.30 4.85 -1.42
C TYR A 171 -0.90 4.25 -1.20
N PRO A 172 -0.75 3.24 -0.30
CA PRO A 172 0.53 2.62 0.00
C PRO A 172 1.25 2.00 -1.20
N ASP A 173 0.49 1.58 -2.22
CA ASP A 173 1.04 1.04 -3.47
C ASP A 173 1.80 2.11 -4.27
N ILE A 174 1.27 3.33 -4.33
CA ILE A 174 1.95 4.49 -4.96
C ILE A 174 3.18 4.87 -4.13
N LEU A 175 3.03 4.95 -2.81
CA LEU A 175 4.13 5.29 -1.92
C LEU A 175 5.29 4.29 -2.06
N SER A 176 5.00 2.99 -2.08
CA SER A 176 6.00 1.94 -2.25
C SER A 176 6.69 1.99 -3.62
N LYS A 177 5.97 2.39 -4.67
CA LYS A 177 6.48 2.48 -6.05
C LYS A 177 7.43 3.66 -6.25
N PHE A 178 7.14 4.82 -5.65
CA PHE A 178 7.90 6.06 -5.88
C PHE A 178 8.85 6.43 -4.73
N PHE A 179 8.55 6.02 -3.50
CA PHE A 179 9.26 6.36 -2.26
C PHE A 179 9.54 5.11 -1.40
N PRO A 180 10.27 4.10 -1.92
CA PRO A 180 10.42 2.81 -1.27
C PRO A 180 11.11 2.87 0.11
N TRP A 181 11.89 3.91 0.36
CA TRP A 181 12.67 4.09 1.59
C TRP A 181 11.97 4.94 2.65
N HIS A 182 10.78 5.45 2.38
CA HIS A 182 10.04 6.26 3.36
C HIS A 182 9.25 5.36 4.31
N SER A 183 9.14 5.78 5.57
CA SER A 183 8.51 4.96 6.62
C SER A 183 7.04 4.69 6.33
N ILE A 184 6.71 3.42 6.09
CA ILE A 184 5.32 2.95 6.01
C ILE A 184 4.60 3.13 7.35
N GLU A 185 5.30 3.08 8.48
CA GLU A 185 4.71 3.33 9.80
C GLU A 185 4.14 4.76 9.90
N LEU A 186 4.81 5.76 9.31
CA LEU A 186 4.33 7.15 9.33
C LEU A 186 3.14 7.40 8.39
N PHE A 187 3.08 6.69 7.27
CA PHE A 187 2.12 6.96 6.19
C PHE A 187 0.99 5.93 6.09
N ALA A 188 1.28 4.64 6.29
CA ALA A 188 0.33 3.55 6.20
C ALA A 188 -0.36 3.19 7.52
N ASN A 189 0.13 3.64 8.69
CA ASN A 189 -0.63 3.42 9.94
C ASN A 189 -2.02 4.06 9.88
N ARG A 190 -2.18 5.23 9.24
CA ARG A 190 -3.51 5.84 9.03
C ARG A 190 -4.39 5.08 8.04
N TRP A 191 -3.78 4.46 7.03
CA TRP A 191 -4.47 3.57 6.11
C TRP A 191 -4.89 2.30 6.86
N MET A 192 -3.97 1.62 7.55
CA MET A 192 -4.23 0.45 8.38
C MET A 192 -5.23 0.73 9.50
N GLU A 193 -5.20 1.88 10.19
CA GLU A 193 -6.23 2.24 11.18
C GLU A 193 -7.63 2.25 10.56
N ARG A 194 -7.78 2.72 9.32
CA ARG A 194 -9.06 2.72 8.60
C ARG A 194 -9.45 1.35 8.07
N VAL A 195 -8.52 0.61 7.48
CA VAL A 195 -8.80 -0.71 6.88
C VAL A 195 -8.93 -1.78 7.96
N SER A 196 -8.06 -1.80 8.98
CA SER A 196 -8.19 -2.66 10.16
C SER A 196 -9.43 -2.33 10.96
N PHE A 197 -9.88 -1.08 11.07
CA PHE A 197 -11.18 -0.78 11.68
C PHE A 197 -12.32 -1.45 10.89
N TYR A 198 -12.36 -1.27 9.56
CA TYR A 198 -13.40 -1.88 8.74
C TYR A 198 -13.33 -3.42 8.75
N GLU A 199 -12.12 -3.98 8.74
CA GLU A 199 -11.88 -5.41 8.71
C GLU A 199 -12.13 -6.07 10.07
N VAL A 200 -11.74 -5.45 11.18
CA VAL A 200 -12.05 -5.91 12.54
C VAL A 200 -13.56 -5.83 12.79
N VAL A 201 -14.22 -4.75 12.34
CA VAL A 201 -15.69 -4.63 12.42
C VAL A 201 -16.34 -5.70 11.54
N SER A 202 -15.92 -5.88 10.30
CA SER A 202 -16.46 -6.90 9.39
C SER A 202 -16.25 -8.32 9.93
N LYS A 203 -15.03 -8.66 10.37
CA LYS A 203 -14.70 -9.95 10.98
C LYS A 203 -15.49 -10.19 12.25
N ALA A 204 -15.74 -9.16 13.07
CA ALA A 204 -16.57 -9.29 14.24
C ALA A 204 -18.04 -9.53 13.87
N PHE A 205 -18.59 -8.82 12.87
CA PHE A 205 -19.98 -9.02 12.41
C PHE A 205 -20.25 -10.39 11.80
N PHE A 206 -19.26 -10.96 11.11
CA PHE A 206 -19.35 -12.26 10.43
C PHE A 206 -18.52 -13.35 11.15
N ASP A 207 -18.18 -13.16 12.43
CA ASP A 207 -17.40 -14.15 13.19
C ASP A 207 -18.21 -15.46 13.32
N PRO A 208 -17.62 -16.63 13.01
CA PRO A 208 -18.31 -17.92 13.12
C PRO A 208 -18.72 -18.26 14.57
N ARG A 209 -18.12 -17.60 15.57
CA ARG A 209 -18.55 -17.66 16.96
C ARG A 209 -19.69 -16.67 17.17
N GLU A 210 -20.91 -17.20 17.23
CA GLU A 210 -22.14 -16.40 17.37
C GLU A 210 -22.11 -15.45 18.59
N SER A 211 -21.36 -15.77 19.64
CA SER A 211 -21.16 -14.86 20.79
C SER A 211 -20.42 -13.56 20.43
N VAL A 212 -19.41 -13.64 19.57
CA VAL A 212 -18.62 -12.47 19.11
C VAL A 212 -19.43 -11.65 18.11
N ALA A 213 -20.12 -12.32 17.17
CA ALA A 213 -21.00 -11.66 16.20
C ALA A 213 -22.19 -10.96 16.85
N ARG A 214 -22.78 -11.56 17.89
CA ARG A 214 -23.87 -10.96 18.65
C ARG A 214 -23.39 -9.73 19.44
N TRP A 215 -22.23 -9.80 20.09
CA TRP A 215 -21.65 -8.65 20.79
C TRP A 215 -21.39 -7.45 19.86
N ALA A 216 -20.89 -7.69 18.65
CA ALA A 216 -20.69 -6.65 17.63
C ALA A 216 -22.02 -6.00 17.18
N ARG A 217 -23.07 -6.80 16.98
CA ARG A 217 -24.43 -6.32 16.67
C ARG A 217 -25.01 -5.49 17.82
N ASP A 218 -24.84 -5.95 19.06
CA ASP A 218 -25.38 -5.29 20.26
C ASP A 218 -24.69 -3.95 20.54
N LEU A 219 -23.36 -3.86 20.34
CA LEU A 219 -22.62 -2.60 20.44
C LEU A 219 -23.12 -1.57 19.42
N PHE A 220 -23.41 -2.01 18.19
CA PHE A 220 -23.98 -1.14 17.15
C PHE A 220 -25.41 -0.71 17.44
N ALA A 221 -26.23 -1.61 17.99
CA ALA A 221 -27.58 -1.29 18.44
C ALA A 221 -27.55 -0.23 19.57
N GLN A 222 -26.59 -0.33 20.49
CA GLN A 222 -26.40 0.62 21.60
C GLN A 222 -25.96 2.01 21.13
N ILE A 223 -25.15 2.11 20.07
CA ILE A 223 -24.77 3.40 19.45
C ILE A 223 -25.98 4.07 18.79
N GLY A 224 -26.96 3.30 18.33
CA GLY A 224 -28.23 3.79 17.79
C GLY A 224 -29.29 4.14 18.85
N THR A 225 -29.09 3.76 20.11
CA THR A 225 -30.06 3.93 21.21
C THR A 225 -29.43 4.67 22.39
N SER A 226 -29.12 5.95 22.20
CA SER A 226 -29.04 6.86 23.34
C SER A 226 -30.47 7.16 23.84
N SER A 227 -30.75 6.67 25.06
CA SER A 227 -31.88 6.92 25.97
C SER A 227 -33.10 5.96 25.95
N PRO A 228 -33.76 5.74 27.11
CA PRO A 228 -33.55 4.52 27.91
C PRO A 228 -34.85 3.79 28.31
N GLU A 229 -34.69 2.57 28.84
CA GLU A 229 -35.40 1.97 29.99
C GLU A 229 -35.83 0.49 29.82
N HIS A 230 -35.40 -0.30 30.81
CA HIS A 230 -36.07 -1.44 31.45
C HIS A 230 -35.96 -2.89 30.89
N ARG A 231 -35.28 -3.71 31.73
CA ARG A 231 -35.60 -5.09 32.18
C ARG A 231 -35.34 -6.23 31.17
N ALA A 232 -34.84 -7.43 31.53
CA ALA A 232 -34.42 -8.06 32.79
C ALA A 232 -33.63 -9.37 32.52
N ALA A 233 -32.71 -9.68 33.44
CA ALA A 233 -32.23 -10.98 33.98
C ALA A 233 -32.48 -12.34 33.26
N LEU A 234 -31.41 -13.08 32.87
CA LEU A 234 -30.81 -14.32 33.48
C LEU A 234 -31.29 -15.66 32.81
N PRO A 235 -30.69 -16.86 33.04
CA PRO A 235 -29.27 -17.29 33.02
C PRO A 235 -29.01 -18.73 32.43
N GLY A 236 -27.73 -19.08 32.19
CA GLY A 236 -27.14 -20.39 32.55
C GLY A 236 -27.13 -21.58 31.56
N ALA A 237 -25.93 -22.17 31.35
CA ALA A 237 -25.61 -23.61 31.18
C ALA A 237 -24.20 -23.72 30.52
N GLN A 238 -23.15 -23.99 31.29
CA GLN A 238 -22.57 -25.30 31.61
C GLN A 238 -21.74 -25.93 30.49
N SER A 239 -20.50 -26.21 30.89
CA SER A 239 -19.39 -26.87 30.22
C SER A 239 -19.65 -28.36 29.99
N ASP A 240 -19.21 -28.89 28.85
CA ASP A 240 -18.84 -30.30 28.73
C ASP A 240 -17.53 -30.44 27.97
N SER A 241 -16.64 -31.19 28.60
CA SER A 241 -15.34 -31.68 28.15
C SER A 241 -15.49 -32.83 27.17
N VAL A 242 -14.68 -32.85 26.09
CA VAL A 242 -14.45 -34.07 25.30
C VAL A 242 -12.96 -34.19 24.97
N GLU A 243 -12.39 -35.21 25.60
CA GLU A 243 -11.39 -36.20 25.18
C GLU A 243 -10.40 -35.88 24.04
N SER A 244 -9.14 -36.14 24.38
CA SER A 244 -7.93 -36.10 23.57
C SER A 244 -7.84 -37.29 22.62
N ASP A 245 -7.76 -37.01 21.32
CA ASP A 245 -7.22 -37.94 20.33
C ASP A 245 -5.73 -37.65 20.09
N ASP A 246 -4.95 -38.73 20.14
CA ASP A 246 -3.51 -38.85 20.03
C ASP A 246 -3.09 -38.79 18.56
N ASP A 247 -2.62 -37.62 18.10
CA ASP A 247 -2.04 -37.44 16.77
C ASP A 247 -0.59 -36.92 16.88
N GLY A 248 0.35 -37.86 16.75
CA GLY A 248 1.75 -37.70 16.31
C GLY A 248 2.45 -36.35 16.54
N TYR A 249 2.90 -36.11 17.77
CA TYR A 249 3.76 -34.97 18.10
C TYR A 249 5.20 -35.17 17.60
N LEU A 250 5.58 -34.50 16.52
CA LEU A 250 6.99 -34.24 16.19
C LEU A 250 7.33 -32.80 16.57
N ALA A 251 7.66 -32.60 17.84
CA ALA A 251 8.29 -31.38 18.32
C ALA A 251 9.81 -31.50 18.09
N SER A 252 10.39 -30.59 17.32
CA SER A 252 11.86 -30.49 17.20
C SER A 252 12.34 -29.17 17.80
N SER A 253 13.32 -29.28 18.70
CA SER A 253 14.07 -28.14 19.22
C SER A 253 15.26 -27.86 18.31
N LEU A 254 15.46 -26.60 17.94
CA LEU A 254 16.56 -26.16 17.07
C LEU A 254 17.37 -25.05 17.75
N GLU A 255 18.69 -25.12 17.60
CA GLU A 255 19.59 -24.02 17.94
C GLU A 255 19.86 -23.19 16.69
N ILE A 256 19.44 -21.92 16.70
CA ILE A 256 19.87 -20.92 15.74
C ILE A 256 20.67 -19.89 16.55
N ASP A 257 21.93 -19.66 16.22
CA ASP A 257 22.79 -18.69 16.95
C ASP A 257 22.86 -18.93 18.48
N GLY A 258 22.78 -20.19 18.92
CA GLY A 258 22.87 -20.58 20.34
C GLY A 258 21.59 -20.41 21.18
N VAL A 259 20.46 -20.02 20.57
CA VAL A 259 19.16 -19.91 21.25
C VAL A 259 18.24 -21.07 20.84
N CYS A 260 17.73 -21.82 21.82
CA CYS A 260 16.81 -22.93 21.59
C CYS A 260 15.41 -22.40 21.18
N ARG A 261 14.94 -22.85 20.01
CA ARG A 261 13.65 -22.48 19.42
C ARG A 261 12.82 -23.73 19.16
N GLN A 262 11.51 -23.56 19.15
CA GLN A 262 10.58 -24.68 18.99
C GLN A 262 9.91 -24.63 17.61
N VAL A 263 9.96 -25.75 16.90
CA VAL A 263 9.18 -25.98 15.68
C VAL A 263 8.25 -27.16 15.94
N ASN A 264 6.95 -26.94 15.74
CA ASN A 264 5.92 -27.95 15.90
C ASN A 264 5.13 -28.07 14.59
N ARG A 265 4.84 -29.30 14.18
CA ARG A 265 3.93 -29.56 13.06
C ARG A 265 2.78 -30.44 13.55
N HIS A 266 1.56 -30.03 13.25
CA HIS A 266 0.35 -30.79 13.56
C HIS A 266 -0.57 -30.80 12.34
N GLY A 267 -0.71 -31.96 11.70
CA GLY A 267 -1.46 -32.10 10.45
C GLY A 267 -0.95 -31.16 9.35
N ASN A 268 -1.84 -30.29 8.86
CA ASN A 268 -1.53 -29.26 7.87
C ASN A 268 -1.02 -27.95 8.51
N SER A 269 -0.88 -27.87 9.83
CA SER A 269 -0.41 -26.67 10.53
C SER A 269 1.06 -26.81 10.92
N TRP A 270 1.82 -25.72 10.75
CA TRP A 270 3.23 -25.62 11.06
C TRP A 270 3.49 -24.39 11.91
N HIS A 271 4.20 -24.54 13.01
CA HIS A 271 4.40 -23.49 14.00
C HIS A 271 5.87 -23.35 14.36
N PHE A 272 6.35 -22.12 14.39
CA PHE A 272 7.65 -21.72 14.91
C PHE A 272 7.46 -20.71 16.03
N LYS A 273 8.26 -20.86 17.09
CA LYS A 273 8.33 -19.91 18.19
C LYS A 273 9.79 -19.50 18.42
N GLY A 274 10.07 -18.23 18.15
CA GLY A 274 11.37 -17.60 18.35
C GLY A 274 11.31 -16.41 19.32
N PRO A 275 12.48 -15.84 19.65
CA PRO A 275 12.59 -14.66 20.51
C PRO A 275 12.09 -13.37 19.85
N TRP A 276 12.15 -13.26 18.52
CA TRP A 276 11.73 -12.05 17.79
C TRP A 276 10.30 -12.13 17.29
N PHE A 277 9.87 -13.30 16.86
CA PHE A 277 8.52 -13.55 16.36
C PHE A 277 8.14 -15.03 16.51
N SER A 278 6.85 -15.31 16.42
CA SER A 278 6.30 -16.63 16.13
C SER A 278 5.66 -16.64 14.74
N LEU A 279 5.71 -17.79 14.07
CA LEU A 279 5.11 -17.97 12.75
C LEU A 279 4.23 -19.22 12.76
N SER A 280 2.97 -19.08 12.38
CA SER A 280 2.01 -20.19 12.26
C SER A 280 1.52 -20.26 10.82
N ALA A 281 1.84 -21.33 10.09
CA ALA A 281 1.44 -21.54 8.72
C ALA A 281 0.43 -22.68 8.61
N VAL A 282 -0.61 -22.48 7.81
CA VAL A 282 -1.50 -23.54 7.33
C VAL A 282 -1.02 -23.92 5.92
N LEU A 283 -0.59 -25.16 5.79
CA LEU A 283 -0.12 -25.77 4.56
C LEU A 283 -1.30 -26.16 3.67
N PRO A 284 -1.12 -26.16 2.35
CA PRO A 284 -2.17 -26.53 1.45
C PRO A 284 -2.40 -28.05 1.50
N ASP A 285 -3.66 -28.46 1.41
CA ASP A 285 -4.08 -29.86 1.37
C ASP A 285 -5.28 -30.05 0.42
N ARG A 286 -5.82 -31.28 0.34
CA ARG A 286 -6.94 -31.60 -0.57
C ARG A 286 -8.22 -30.78 -0.30
N ARG A 287 -8.42 -30.30 0.93
CA ARG A 287 -9.58 -29.48 1.32
C ARG A 287 -9.30 -28.01 1.09
N PHE A 288 -8.08 -27.56 1.39
CA PHE A 288 -7.65 -26.18 1.29
C PHE A 288 -6.41 -26.06 0.39
N ALA A 289 -6.62 -25.80 -0.89
CA ALA A 289 -5.56 -25.66 -1.88
C ALA A 289 -4.59 -24.50 -1.65
N ARG A 290 -4.93 -23.55 -0.77
CA ARG A 290 -4.18 -22.31 -0.54
C ARG A 290 -3.58 -22.33 0.84
N ALA A 291 -2.29 -22.04 0.89
CA ALA A 291 -1.57 -21.81 2.14
C ALA A 291 -1.91 -20.43 2.74
N SER A 292 -1.71 -20.29 4.04
CA SER A 292 -1.67 -18.99 4.71
C SER A 292 -0.69 -19.07 5.86
N ALA A 293 -0.21 -17.92 6.36
CA ALA A 293 0.52 -17.89 7.61
C ALA A 293 0.21 -16.64 8.42
N ALA A 294 0.46 -16.71 9.72
CA ALA A 294 0.38 -15.61 10.66
C ALA A 294 1.74 -15.43 11.33
N ILE A 295 2.24 -14.19 11.35
CA ILE A 295 3.49 -13.80 11.98
C ILE A 295 3.15 -12.88 13.16
N SER A 296 3.45 -13.29 14.37
CA SER A 296 3.24 -12.48 15.58
C SER A 296 4.58 -12.02 16.13
N PHE A 297 4.74 -10.73 16.36
CA PHE A 297 6.01 -10.17 16.82
C PHE A 297 6.09 -10.15 18.35
N ALA A 298 7.25 -10.53 18.87
CA ALA A 298 7.53 -10.58 20.31
C ALA A 298 8.28 -9.34 20.83
N ARG A 299 8.51 -8.33 19.97
CA ARG A 299 9.15 -7.08 20.38
C ARG A 299 8.17 -6.21 21.18
N PRO A 300 8.62 -5.47 22.21
CA PRO A 300 7.74 -4.61 23.01
C PRO A 300 6.98 -3.57 22.18
N ASP A 301 7.65 -2.97 21.18
CA ASP A 301 7.09 -1.95 20.28
C ASP A 301 6.12 -2.51 19.22
N LEU A 302 6.12 -3.83 19.01
CA LEU A 302 5.23 -4.54 18.08
C LEU A 302 4.39 -5.60 18.79
N SER A 303 4.32 -5.56 20.11
CA SER A 303 3.65 -6.56 20.92
C SER A 303 2.14 -6.52 20.66
N GLY A 304 1.55 -7.69 20.41
CA GLY A 304 0.13 -7.82 20.02
C GLY A 304 -0.15 -7.66 18.53
N ILE A 305 0.84 -7.28 17.70
CA ILE A 305 0.67 -7.26 16.25
C ILE A 305 0.82 -8.68 15.69
N THR A 306 -0.21 -9.12 14.98
CA THR A 306 -0.19 -10.35 14.18
C THR A 306 -0.51 -10.02 12.74
N LEU A 307 0.41 -10.37 11.85
CA LEU A 307 0.28 -10.14 10.42
C LEU A 307 -0.06 -11.45 9.73
N THR A 308 -1.12 -11.45 8.92
CA THR A 308 -1.50 -12.59 8.09
C THR A 308 -0.97 -12.44 6.67
N VAL A 309 -0.36 -13.50 6.15
CA VAL A 309 0.18 -13.57 4.80
C VAL A 309 -0.60 -14.61 4.00
N ASP A 310 -0.89 -14.27 2.75
CA ASP A 310 -1.60 -15.16 1.84
C ASP A 310 -0.65 -16.10 1.08
N HIS A 311 -1.25 -17.10 0.43
CA HIS A 311 -0.56 -18.08 -0.39
C HIS A 311 0.34 -17.45 -1.46
N THR A 312 -0.14 -16.42 -2.16
CA THR A 312 0.58 -15.82 -3.28
C THR A 312 1.84 -15.13 -2.80
N TRP A 313 1.74 -14.37 -1.71
CA TRP A 313 2.89 -13.70 -1.13
C TRP A 313 3.91 -14.70 -0.58
N LEU A 314 3.45 -15.75 0.13
CA LEU A 314 4.32 -16.81 0.63
C LEU A 314 5.18 -17.42 -0.49
N LEU A 315 4.55 -17.84 -1.60
CA LEU A 315 5.27 -18.49 -2.69
C LEU A 315 6.17 -17.54 -3.49
N ARG A 316 5.75 -16.29 -3.70
CA ARG A 316 6.47 -15.35 -4.59
C ARG A 316 7.55 -14.53 -3.91
N LYS A 317 7.42 -14.29 -2.61
CA LYS A 317 8.26 -13.33 -1.89
C LYS A 317 9.03 -13.97 -0.76
N PHE A 318 8.41 -14.89 -0.02
CA PHE A 318 8.94 -15.40 1.25
C PHE A 318 9.74 -16.69 1.13
N LEU A 319 9.18 -17.68 0.44
CA LEU A 319 9.71 -19.04 0.35
C LEU A 319 10.65 -19.23 -0.85
N PHE A 320 11.30 -20.40 -0.90
CA PHE A 320 12.14 -20.87 -2.01
C PHE A 320 13.44 -20.08 -2.25
N GLY A 321 13.88 -19.29 -1.26
CA GLY A 321 15.18 -18.63 -1.21
C GLY A 321 16.20 -19.36 -0.33
N SER A 322 16.14 -20.70 -0.25
CA SER A 322 16.91 -21.50 0.72
C SER A 322 18.40 -21.20 0.73
N ASN A 323 18.95 -20.85 1.91
CA ASN A 323 20.35 -20.47 2.13
C ASN A 323 20.83 -19.25 1.32
N ALA A 324 19.92 -18.50 0.70
CA ALA A 324 20.29 -17.34 -0.10
C ALA A 324 20.62 -16.13 0.79
N PRO A 325 21.53 -15.23 0.35
CA PRO A 325 21.96 -14.09 1.15
C PRO A 325 20.81 -13.10 1.39
N LEU A 326 20.95 -12.27 2.43
CA LEU A 326 19.98 -11.24 2.83
C LEU A 326 19.98 -10.04 1.88
N THR A 327 19.69 -10.25 0.60
CA THR A 327 19.60 -9.18 -0.39
C THR A 327 18.29 -9.26 -1.18
N PRO A 328 17.81 -8.12 -1.71
CA PRO A 328 16.52 -8.06 -2.42
C PRO A 328 16.46 -8.94 -3.66
N THR A 329 17.61 -9.24 -4.26
CA THR A 329 17.72 -10.08 -5.45
C THR A 329 17.31 -11.52 -5.16
N TYR A 330 17.60 -12.02 -3.96
CA TYR A 330 17.37 -13.43 -3.61
C TYR A 330 16.25 -13.64 -2.59
N ARG A 331 15.96 -12.62 -1.78
CA ARG A 331 14.94 -12.66 -0.73
C ARG A 331 13.93 -11.56 -1.02
N GLY A 332 12.82 -11.89 -1.65
CA GLY A 332 11.83 -10.91 -2.13
C GLY A 332 11.15 -10.10 -1.02
N PHE A 333 11.22 -10.57 0.23
CA PHE A 333 10.76 -9.89 1.43
C PHE A 333 11.86 -9.05 2.12
N ILE A 334 13.10 -9.02 1.61
CA ILE A 334 14.16 -8.12 2.08
C ILE A 334 14.26 -6.96 1.10
N ALA A 335 13.95 -5.75 1.54
CA ALA A 335 14.09 -4.55 0.71
C ALA A 335 15.54 -4.02 0.67
N GLY A 336 16.35 -4.36 1.67
CA GLY A 336 17.78 -4.05 1.72
C GLY A 336 18.22 -3.59 3.10
N VAL A 337 19.47 -3.14 3.17
CA VAL A 337 20.07 -2.61 4.38
C VAL A 337 19.84 -1.10 4.44
N LEU A 338 19.59 -0.56 5.62
CA LEU A 338 19.41 0.87 5.81
C LEU A 338 20.72 1.61 5.45
N PRO A 339 20.72 2.62 4.56
CA PRO A 339 21.96 3.29 4.13
C PRO A 339 22.75 3.93 5.27
N GLN A 340 22.05 4.33 6.33
CA GLN A 340 22.60 4.99 7.51
C GLN A 340 23.03 3.99 8.60
N ASN A 341 22.59 2.73 8.52
CA ASN A 341 22.90 1.69 9.50
C ASN A 341 23.00 0.31 8.81
N ALA A 342 24.24 -0.13 8.57
CA ALA A 342 24.54 -1.38 7.89
C ALA A 342 24.05 -2.65 8.64
N GLN A 343 23.61 -2.51 9.89
CA GLN A 343 23.13 -3.60 10.74
C GLN A 343 21.60 -3.71 10.80
N GLN A 344 20.88 -2.79 10.15
CA GLN A 344 19.42 -2.80 10.09
C GLN A 344 18.92 -3.14 8.68
N TYR A 345 18.04 -4.14 8.62
CA TYR A 345 17.43 -4.62 7.40
C TYR A 345 15.96 -4.19 7.36
N LEU A 346 15.55 -3.65 6.22
CA LEU A 346 14.15 -3.37 5.94
C LEU A 346 13.49 -4.64 5.40
N VAL A 347 12.53 -5.17 6.16
CA VAL A 347 11.76 -6.35 5.81
C VAL A 347 10.37 -5.93 5.31
N ASP A 348 10.05 -6.35 4.10
CA ASP A 348 8.80 -6.07 3.38
C ASP A 348 7.81 -7.23 3.56
N LEU A 349 6.81 -7.01 4.41
CA LEU A 349 5.74 -7.95 4.72
C LEU A 349 4.44 -7.50 4.03
N PRO A 350 3.41 -8.36 3.96
CA PRO A 350 2.13 -7.97 3.41
C PRO A 350 1.53 -6.77 4.14
N ASN A 351 1.43 -5.66 3.43
CA ASN A 351 0.86 -4.39 3.88
C ASN A 351 1.64 -3.66 4.99
N CYS A 352 2.84 -4.13 5.37
CA CYS A 352 3.70 -3.39 6.29
C CYS A 352 5.19 -3.62 6.02
N ARG A 353 6.02 -2.68 6.47
CA ARG A 353 7.48 -2.81 6.46
C ARG A 353 8.01 -2.59 7.85
N ILE A 354 8.94 -3.44 8.25
CA ILE A 354 9.50 -3.44 9.61
C ILE A 354 11.02 -3.48 9.52
N PHE A 355 11.67 -2.73 10.39
CA PHE A 355 13.12 -2.80 10.54
C PHE A 355 13.50 -3.92 11.52
N PHE A 356 14.34 -4.84 11.04
CA PHE A 356 14.99 -5.84 11.87
C PHE A 356 16.47 -5.52 12.03
N GLN A 357 17.02 -5.84 13.19
CA GLN A 357 18.47 -6.01 13.31
C GLN A 357 18.90 -7.22 12.48
N GLU A 358 20.19 -7.29 12.12
CA GLU A 358 20.75 -8.38 11.31
C GLU A 358 20.35 -9.77 11.82
N GLU A 359 20.39 -9.99 13.14
CA GLU A 359 19.97 -11.24 13.77
C GLU A 359 18.50 -11.62 13.49
N GLY A 360 17.59 -10.65 13.62
CA GLY A 360 16.17 -10.88 13.33
C GLY A 360 15.91 -11.14 11.84
N ALA A 361 16.66 -10.47 10.96
CA ALA A 361 16.58 -10.68 9.51
C ALA A 361 17.13 -12.06 9.10
N ARG A 362 18.20 -12.53 9.76
CA ARG A 362 18.73 -13.89 9.59
C ARG A 362 17.74 -14.93 10.09
N GLU A 363 17.15 -14.72 11.27
CA GLU A 363 16.16 -15.65 11.85
C GLU A 363 14.94 -15.82 10.94
N ILE A 364 14.31 -14.73 10.50
CA ILE A 364 13.13 -14.84 9.63
C ILE A 364 13.45 -15.50 8.29
N SER A 365 14.68 -15.33 7.78
CA SER A 365 15.14 -15.99 6.56
C SER A 365 15.39 -17.48 6.76
N HIS A 366 15.99 -17.90 7.89
CA HIS A 366 16.12 -19.31 8.24
C HIS A 366 14.76 -19.98 8.44
N VAL A 367 13.81 -19.30 9.08
CA VAL A 367 12.44 -19.80 9.24
C VAL A 367 11.75 -19.97 7.89
N ALA A 368 11.94 -19.03 6.96
CA ALA A 368 11.44 -19.16 5.59
C ALA A 368 12.05 -20.39 4.88
N ASP A 369 13.33 -20.68 5.11
CA ASP A 369 14.01 -21.83 4.52
C ASP A 369 13.49 -23.16 5.07
N LEU A 370 13.21 -23.22 6.38
CA LEU A 370 12.59 -24.38 7.00
C LEU A 370 11.17 -24.61 6.47
N LEU A 371 10.35 -23.55 6.42
CA LEU A 371 8.99 -23.62 5.91
C LEU A 371 8.96 -23.98 4.41
N THR A 372 9.98 -23.59 3.64
CA THR A 372 10.10 -23.91 2.22
C THR A 372 10.07 -25.41 1.97
N ASN A 373 10.82 -26.18 2.76
CA ASN A 373 10.86 -27.65 2.60
C ASN A 373 9.49 -28.26 2.88
N VAL A 374 8.85 -27.83 3.98
CA VAL A 374 7.54 -28.34 4.39
C VAL A 374 6.43 -27.93 3.39
N MET A 375 6.50 -26.71 2.85
CA MET A 375 5.57 -26.22 1.82
C MET A 375 5.74 -26.99 0.52
N ARG A 376 6.98 -27.25 0.10
CA ARG A 376 7.28 -28.04 -1.10
C ARG A 376 6.69 -29.44 -1.01
N ASP A 377 6.89 -30.12 0.12
CA ASP A 377 6.33 -31.46 0.36
C ASP A 377 4.79 -31.43 0.26
N ALA A 378 4.13 -30.42 0.85
CA ALA A 378 2.68 -30.27 0.76
C ALA A 378 2.18 -30.05 -0.68
N LEU A 379 2.90 -29.24 -1.47
CA LEU A 379 2.58 -29.01 -2.89
C LEU A 379 2.80 -30.27 -3.75
N VAL A 380 3.85 -31.04 -3.48
CA VAL A 380 4.11 -32.34 -4.13
C VAL A 380 2.96 -33.32 -3.87
N GLU A 381 2.50 -33.43 -2.63
CA GLU A 381 1.39 -34.33 -2.29
C GLU A 381 0.07 -33.89 -2.93
N LEU A 382 -0.16 -32.59 -3.08
CA LEU A 382 -1.30 -32.04 -3.82
C LEU A 382 -1.22 -32.34 -5.31
N GLU A 383 -0.06 -32.13 -5.93
CA GLU A 383 0.19 -32.41 -7.35
C GLU A 383 -0.11 -33.89 -7.65
N LYS A 384 0.41 -34.81 -6.82
CA LYS A 384 0.11 -36.25 -6.90
C LYS A 384 -1.39 -36.53 -6.69
N ALA A 385 -1.99 -35.96 -5.66
CA ALA A 385 -3.39 -36.20 -5.32
C ALA A 385 -4.36 -35.78 -6.44
N TRP A 386 -4.03 -34.72 -7.17
CA TRP A 386 -4.85 -34.22 -8.27
C TRP A 386 -4.48 -34.80 -9.63
N SER A 387 -3.49 -35.71 -9.68
CA SER A 387 -2.92 -36.18 -10.95
C SER A 387 -2.50 -35.01 -11.87
N ALA A 388 -2.05 -33.91 -11.26
CA ALA A 388 -1.53 -32.75 -11.95
C ALA A 388 -0.02 -32.90 -12.15
N VAL A 389 0.55 -32.05 -13.00
CA VAL A 389 2.00 -31.99 -13.25
C VAL A 389 2.44 -30.54 -13.39
N ASP A 390 3.72 -30.29 -13.12
CA ASP A 390 4.43 -29.02 -13.29
C ASP A 390 3.93 -27.88 -12.40
N PHE A 391 3.58 -28.17 -11.14
CA PHE A 391 3.32 -27.11 -10.17
C PHE A 391 4.56 -26.19 -10.06
N PRO A 392 4.39 -24.87 -10.24
CA PRO A 392 5.47 -23.93 -9.97
C PRO A 392 5.88 -24.11 -8.49
N PHE A 393 7.18 -24.06 -8.21
CA PHE A 393 7.79 -24.23 -6.87
C PHE A 393 7.92 -25.67 -6.33
N VAL A 394 7.46 -26.70 -7.06
CA VAL A 394 7.71 -28.11 -6.69
C VAL A 394 9.10 -28.59 -7.13
N LYS A 395 9.57 -28.14 -8.30
CA LYS A 395 10.87 -28.53 -8.89
C LYS A 395 12.09 -27.92 -8.19
#